data_AF-A0A520V7T9-F1
#
_entry.id   AF-A0A520V7T9-F1
#
_cell.length_a   1.000
_cell.length_b   1.000
_cell.length_c   1.000
_cell.angle_alpha   90.00
_cell.angle_beta   90.00
_cell.angle_gamma   90.00
#
_symmetry.space_group_name_H-M   'P 1'
#
loop_
_entity.id
_entity.type
_entity.pdbx_description
1 polymer ?
#
loop_
_entity_poly.entity_id
_entity_poly.type
_entity_poly.pdbx_seq_one_letter_code
_entity_poly.pdbx_strand_id
1 'polypeptide(L)'
;MKSIKKQTFTRVSTKVYMRLTCLIFFMIYFISCQDVQKPEIPTNLISQEDMVGILTDVYVSNAARNINNKLLRNKNIKLDSVIFIKYKVDSLQFALSNDYYSSNLDI
;
A
#
# COMPACT_ATOMS: atom_id res chain seq x y z
N MET A 1 45.80 39.85 -1.54
CA MET A 1 44.70 39.86 -2.54
C MET A 1 44.41 38.50 -3.20
N LYS A 2 44.71 37.35 -2.57
CA LYS A 2 44.34 36.00 -3.09
C LYS A 2 43.16 35.36 -2.34
N SER A 3 42.94 35.73 -1.07
CA SER A 3 41.89 35.17 -0.21
C SER A 3 40.45 35.59 -0.63
N ILE A 4 40.26 36.86 -1.00
CA ILE A 4 38.94 37.43 -1.32
C ILE A 4 38.35 36.84 -2.62
N LYS A 5 39.17 36.57 -3.65
CA LYS A 5 38.71 35.92 -4.91
C LYS A 5 38.31 34.46 -4.72
N LYS A 6 38.92 33.74 -3.77
CA LYS A 6 38.61 32.33 -3.47
C LYS A 6 37.24 32.21 -2.78
N GLN A 7 36.92 33.17 -1.91
CA GLN A 7 35.67 33.24 -1.16
C GLN A 7 34.47 33.68 -2.00
N THR A 8 34.68 34.49 -3.04
CA THR A 8 33.62 34.84 -4.01
C THR A 8 33.37 33.73 -5.02
N PHE A 9 34.41 33.02 -5.48
CA PHE A 9 34.29 31.88 -6.39
C PHE A 9 33.55 30.69 -5.77
N THR A 10 33.84 30.33 -4.52
CA THR A 10 33.10 29.27 -3.81
C THR A 10 31.64 29.64 -3.59
N ARG A 11 31.35 30.88 -3.17
CA ARG A 11 29.97 31.37 -2.95
C ARG A 11 29.15 31.42 -4.24
N VAL A 12 29.76 31.73 -5.39
CA VAL A 12 29.11 31.67 -6.72
C VAL A 12 28.85 30.22 -7.12
N SER A 13 29.84 29.33 -6.96
CA SER A 13 29.71 27.91 -7.28
C SER A 13 28.60 27.24 -6.46
N THR A 14 28.55 27.46 -5.13
CA THR A 14 27.47 26.95 -4.25
C THR A 14 26.08 27.47 -4.65
N LYS A 15 25.97 28.73 -5.08
CA LYS A 15 24.69 29.32 -5.53
C LYS A 15 24.23 28.75 -6.88
N VAL A 16 25.16 28.37 -7.76
CA VAL A 16 24.89 27.66 -9.01
C VAL A 16 24.45 26.22 -8.73
N TYR A 17 25.15 25.49 -7.86
CA TYR A 17 24.73 24.15 -7.44
C TYR A 17 23.33 24.17 -6.83
N MET A 18 23.02 25.10 -5.91
CA MET A 18 21.69 25.24 -5.30
C MET A 18 20.58 25.48 -6.32
N ARG A 19 20.83 26.30 -7.35
CA ARG A 19 19.88 26.53 -8.46
C ARG A 19 19.70 25.28 -9.32
N LEU A 20 20.78 24.54 -9.57
CA LEU A 20 20.74 23.29 -10.33
C LEU A 20 19.95 22.21 -9.58
N THR A 21 20.13 22.10 -8.27
CA THR A 21 19.36 21.15 -7.44
C THR A 21 17.87 21.50 -7.45
N CYS A 22 17.51 22.78 -7.31
CA CYS A 22 16.10 23.22 -7.41
C CYS A 22 15.48 22.90 -8.79
N LEU A 23 16.23 23.10 -9.88
CA LEU A 23 15.75 22.76 -11.23
C LEU A 23 15.55 21.24 -11.41
N ILE A 24 16.43 20.43 -10.84
CA ILE A 24 16.29 18.96 -10.86
C ILE A 24 15.03 18.53 -10.08
N PHE A 25 14.82 19.07 -8.87
CA PHE A 25 13.61 18.78 -8.10
C PHE A 25 12.33 19.24 -8.81
N PHE A 26 12.39 20.40 -9.47
CA PHE A 26 11.26 20.89 -10.26
C PHE A 26 10.95 19.97 -11.44
N MET A 27 11.95 19.46 -12.15
CA MET A 27 11.74 18.49 -13.24
C MET A 27 11.17 17.15 -12.75
N ILE A 28 11.65 16.62 -11.62
CA ILE A 28 11.12 15.39 -11.01
C ILE A 28 9.64 15.55 -10.61
N TYR A 29 9.26 16.75 -10.17
CA TYR A 29 7.86 17.05 -9.82
C TYR A 29 6.91 16.88 -11.01
N PHE A 30 7.28 17.33 -12.22
CA PHE A 30 6.41 17.16 -13.41
C PHE A 30 6.28 15.71 -13.88
N ILE A 31 7.22 14.84 -13.54
CA ILE A 31 7.17 13.41 -13.92
C ILE A 31 6.26 12.60 -12.98
N SER A 32 5.82 13.19 -11.86
CA SER A 32 5.06 12.48 -10.81
C SER A 32 3.56 12.29 -11.13
N CYS A 33 3.08 12.71 -12.31
CA CYS A 33 1.69 12.49 -12.71
C CYS A 33 1.50 11.03 -13.15
N GLN A 34 0.98 10.19 -12.25
CA GLN A 34 0.66 8.79 -12.52
C GLN A 34 -0.84 8.62 -12.81
N ASP A 35 -1.16 7.89 -13.87
CA ASP A 35 -2.53 7.43 -14.13
C ASP A 35 -2.79 6.17 -13.30
N VAL A 36 -3.80 6.22 -12.41
CA VAL A 36 -4.13 5.11 -11.51
C VAL A 36 -5.33 4.39 -12.08
N GLN A 37 -5.08 3.23 -12.70
CA GLN A 37 -6.16 2.36 -13.18
C GLN A 37 -6.95 1.84 -11.99
N LYS A 38 -8.26 2.10 -11.99
CA LYS A 38 -9.17 1.53 -11.00
C LYS A 38 -9.49 0.08 -11.36
N PRO A 39 -9.53 -0.82 -10.38
CA PRO A 39 -9.98 -2.18 -10.62
C PRO A 39 -11.46 -2.17 -11.04
N GLU A 40 -11.78 -3.03 -12.01
CA GLU A 40 -13.16 -3.25 -12.45
C GLU A 40 -13.97 -3.98 -11.38
N ILE A 41 -15.29 -3.86 -11.43
CA ILE A 41 -16.20 -4.59 -10.53
C ILE A 41 -16.14 -6.09 -10.89
N PRO A 42 -15.74 -6.97 -9.97
CA PRO A 42 -15.74 -8.41 -10.23
C PRO A 42 -17.18 -8.94 -10.35
N THR A 43 -17.40 -9.91 -11.25
CA THR A 43 -18.73 -10.51 -11.48
C THR A 43 -19.27 -11.27 -10.27
N ASN A 44 -18.39 -11.75 -9.41
CA ASN A 44 -18.68 -12.44 -8.17
C ASN A 44 -18.28 -11.58 -6.95
N LEU A 45 -18.55 -10.28 -6.96
CA LEU A 45 -18.27 -9.38 -5.84
C LEU A 45 -18.88 -9.90 -4.53
N ILE A 46 -18.06 -10.00 -3.49
CA ILE A 46 -18.51 -10.29 -2.12
C ILE A 46 -19.39 -9.12 -1.65
N SER A 47 -20.54 -9.39 -1.04
CA SER A 47 -21.42 -8.32 -0.52
C SER A 47 -20.70 -7.45 0.51
N GLN A 48 -21.14 -6.20 0.68
CA GLN A 48 -20.50 -5.29 1.64
C GLN A 48 -20.63 -5.83 3.07
N GLU A 49 -21.79 -6.40 3.40
CA GLU A 49 -22.08 -7.03 4.68
C GLU A 49 -21.18 -8.24 4.94
N ASP A 50 -21.02 -9.13 3.95
CA ASP A 50 -20.13 -10.29 4.07
C ASP A 50 -18.67 -9.85 4.16
N MET A 51 -18.25 -8.82 3.41
CA MET A 51 -16.89 -8.29 3.46
C MET A 51 -16.57 -7.70 4.84
N VAL A 52 -17.50 -6.96 5.46
CA VAL A 52 -17.36 -6.50 6.86
C VAL A 52 -17.18 -7.69 7.80
N GLY A 53 -17.97 -8.74 7.62
CA GLY A 53 -17.84 -9.98 8.38
C GLY A 53 -16.47 -10.65 8.19
N ILE A 54 -16.03 -10.82 6.95
CA ILE A 54 -14.74 -11.43 6.59
C ILE A 54 -13.60 -10.64 7.22
N LEU A 55 -13.58 -9.31 7.07
CA LEU A 55 -12.52 -8.46 7.63
C LEU A 55 -12.49 -8.55 9.15
N THR A 56 -13.65 -8.57 9.81
CA THR A 56 -13.76 -8.75 11.27
C THR A 56 -13.14 -10.09 11.70
N ASP A 57 -13.51 -11.17 11.03
CA ASP A 57 -12.96 -12.50 11.32
C ASP A 57 -11.47 -12.61 11.00
N VAL A 58 -10.98 -11.93 9.96
CA VAL A 58 -9.55 -11.83 9.64
C VAL A 58 -8.80 -11.15 10.79
N TYR A 59 -9.33 -10.05 11.34
CA TYR A 59 -8.74 -9.39 12.51
C TYR A 59 -8.68 -10.32 13.73
N VAL A 60 -9.76 -11.05 14.02
CA VAL A 60 -9.81 -12.03 15.12
C VAL A 60 -8.83 -13.18 14.87
N SER A 61 -8.77 -13.69 13.63
CA SER A 61 -7.81 -14.71 13.21
C SER A 61 -6.36 -14.26 13.41
N ASN A 62 -6.04 -13.01 13.04
CA ASN A 62 -4.71 -12.44 13.25
C ASN A 62 -4.36 -12.33 14.74
N ALA A 63 -5.32 -11.93 15.59
CA ALA A 63 -5.13 -11.94 17.04
C ALA A 63 -4.87 -13.36 17.56
N ALA A 64 -5.62 -14.37 17.10
CA ALA A 64 -5.41 -15.77 17.47
C ALA A 64 -4.03 -16.31 17.04
N ARG A 65 -3.56 -15.94 15.84
CA ARG A 65 -2.20 -16.28 15.36
C ARG A 65 -1.12 -15.70 16.27
N ASN A 66 -1.30 -14.46 16.72
CA ASN A 66 -0.35 -13.79 17.62
C ASN A 66 -0.26 -14.47 19.00
N ILE A 67 -1.34 -15.07 19.49
CA ILE A 67 -1.35 -15.79 20.77
C ILE A 67 -0.55 -17.10 20.68
N ASN A 68 -0.86 -17.97 19.71
CA ASN A 68 -0.17 -19.25 19.59
C ASN A 68 -0.20 -19.87 18.19
N ASN A 69 0.55 -19.28 17.26
CA ASN A 69 0.71 -19.82 15.91
C ASN A 69 1.27 -21.26 15.90
N LYS A 70 2.13 -21.62 16.86
CA LYS A 70 2.71 -22.98 16.93
C LYS A 70 1.63 -24.03 17.18
N LEU A 71 0.70 -23.77 18.09
CA LEU A 71 -0.44 -24.66 18.36
C LEU A 71 -1.33 -24.82 17.13
N LEU A 72 -1.66 -23.72 16.46
CA LEU A 72 -2.48 -23.73 15.24
C LEU A 72 -1.83 -24.58 14.15
N ARG A 73 -0.53 -24.39 13.91
CA ARG A 73 0.25 -25.18 12.94
C ARG A 73 0.33 -26.65 13.31
N ASN A 74 0.59 -26.97 14.59
CA ASN A 74 0.66 -28.35 15.07
C ASN A 74 -0.69 -29.08 14.93
N LYS A 75 -1.80 -28.35 15.04
CA LYS A 75 -3.15 -28.87 14.80
C LYS A 75 -3.59 -28.82 13.33
N ASN A 76 -2.71 -28.39 12.42
CA ASN A 76 -3.02 -28.19 11.00
C ASN A 76 -4.23 -27.26 10.74
N ILE A 77 -4.45 -26.28 11.63
CA ILE A 77 -5.55 -25.31 11.49
C ILE A 77 -5.07 -24.16 10.59
N LYS A 78 -5.75 -23.99 9.46
CA LYS A 78 -5.58 -22.85 8.55
C LYS A 78 -6.75 -21.90 8.71
N LEU A 79 -6.54 -20.83 9.49
CA LEU A 79 -7.62 -19.89 9.83
C LEU A 79 -8.19 -19.18 8.60
N ASP A 80 -7.36 -18.90 7.60
CA ASP A 80 -7.77 -18.40 6.29
C ASP A 80 -8.79 -19.34 5.62
N SER A 81 -8.52 -20.65 5.60
CA SER A 81 -9.46 -21.64 5.06
C SER A 81 -10.76 -21.70 5.86
N VAL A 82 -10.71 -21.55 7.19
CA VAL A 82 -11.91 -21.51 8.04
C VAL A 82 -12.81 -20.33 7.67
N ILE A 83 -12.22 -19.15 7.43
CA ILE A 83 -12.96 -17.94 7.03
C ILE A 83 -13.59 -18.15 5.65
N PHE A 84 -12.82 -18.62 4.66
CA PHE A 84 -13.33 -18.87 3.31
C PHE A 84 -14.51 -19.86 3.30
N ILE A 85 -14.42 -20.94 4.09
CA ILE A 85 -15.52 -21.91 4.24
C ILE A 85 -16.75 -21.27 4.89
N LYS A 86 -16.56 -20.44 5.95
CA LYS A 86 -17.67 -19.78 6.67
C LYS A 86 -18.48 -18.87 5.75
N TYR A 87 -17.82 -18.07 4.92
CA TYR A 87 -18.46 -17.09 4.04
C TYR A 87 -18.75 -17.64 2.63
N LYS A 88 -18.37 -18.90 2.34
CA LYS A 88 -18.51 -19.55 1.03
C LYS A 88 -17.86 -18.74 -0.11
N VAL A 89 -16.69 -18.18 0.19
CA VAL A 89 -15.88 -17.41 -0.76
C VAL A 89 -14.58 -18.14 -1.06
N ASP A 90 -13.99 -17.88 -2.22
CA ASP A 90 -12.65 -18.36 -2.53
C ASP A 90 -11.60 -17.23 -2.41
N SER A 91 -10.32 -17.61 -2.44
CA SER A 91 -9.22 -16.66 -2.27
C SER A 91 -9.11 -15.64 -3.41
N LEU A 92 -9.47 -16.02 -4.64
CA LEU A 92 -9.44 -15.14 -5.80
C LEU A 92 -10.60 -14.13 -5.71
N GLN A 93 -11.80 -14.60 -5.39
CA GLN A 93 -12.97 -13.77 -5.15
C GLN A 93 -12.70 -12.74 -4.04
N PHE A 94 -12.09 -13.15 -2.93
CA PHE A 94 -11.68 -12.24 -1.86
C PHE A 94 -10.68 -11.20 -2.35
N ALA A 95 -9.63 -11.61 -3.07
CA ALA A 95 -8.62 -10.68 -3.56
C ALA A 95 -9.22 -9.62 -4.50
N LEU A 96 -10.01 -10.05 -5.49
CA LEU A 96 -10.66 -9.12 -6.44
C LEU A 96 -11.66 -8.20 -5.76
N SER A 97 -12.45 -8.72 -4.81
CA SER A 97 -13.40 -7.90 -4.05
C SER A 97 -12.68 -6.91 -3.14
N ASN A 98 -11.57 -7.32 -2.50
CA ASN A 98 -10.74 -6.45 -1.69
C ASN A 98 -10.11 -5.33 -2.51
N ASP A 99 -9.60 -5.63 -3.72
CA ASP A 99 -9.05 -4.63 -4.63
C ASP A 99 -10.13 -3.61 -5.03
N TYR A 100 -11.33 -4.08 -5.38
CA TYR A 100 -12.47 -3.22 -5.68
C TYR A 100 -12.83 -2.27 -4.53
N TYR A 101 -13.08 -2.81 -3.33
CA TYR A 101 -13.45 -2.00 -2.15
C TYR A 101 -12.33 -1.08 -1.68
N SER A 102 -11.07 -1.47 -1.82
CA SER A 102 -9.92 -0.63 -1.44
C SER A 102 -9.76 0.58 -2.37
N SER A 103 -10.26 0.49 -3.60
CA SER A 103 -10.17 1.56 -4.61
C SER A 103 -11.40 2.48 -4.65
N ASN A 104 -12.52 2.05 -4.08
CA ASN A 104 -13.80 2.76 -4.11
C ASN A 104 -14.32 3.01 -2.70
N LEU A 105 -13.81 4.08 -2.07
CA LEU A 105 -14.14 4.48 -0.69
C LEU A 105 -15.46 5.24 -0.56
N ASP A 106 -16.07 5.62 -1.68
CA ASP A 106 -17.32 6.40 -1.74
C ASP A 106 -18.59 5.51 -1.71
N ILE A 107 -18.41 4.19 -1.56
CA ILE A 107 -19.46 3.16 -1.44
C ILE A 107 -19.61 2.79 0.03
#